data_AF-A0A314XX03-F1
#
_entry.id   AF-A0A314XX03-F1
#
_cell.length_a   1.000
_cell.length_b   1.000
_cell.length_c   1.000
_cell.angle_alpha   90.00
_cell.angle_beta   90.00
_cell.angle_gamma   90.00
#
_symmetry.space_group_name_H-M   'P 1'
#
loop_
_entity.id
_entity.type
_entity.pdbx_description
1 polymer ?
#
loop_
_entity_poly.entity_id
_entity_poly.type
_entity_poly.pdbx_seq_one_letter_code
_entity_poly.pdbx_strand_id
1 'polypeptide(L)'
;MPDASMDATLNALVTAGFGAAGQRCMTLNTAVFVGGSRPWESEILEHVKALKVNVGTDPSADLGPVITKEVKDCICRLVQSSVESGARLLLDGRNVRVPGYENGNFIGPTILCDVTTNMDCFKEEIFGPVLLCMQAASLEEAISIINRNRYGNGASIFTTSSIAARKFQNEVEAGLVGINVPVPIPLPFSSFDGSKASFGSDLNFCGKAGVQFYTQIKTVAQQWKDLPSLEVSLPLPPSSETDLTGRGVSSALPSTSERDSPSQRVSPDMHPESESDSPSHGAPCPSLPRRRQIYQTQESYPCLQLLIGICLVKECPLSGQQHLREIYPVQRSR
;
A
#
# COMPACT_ATOMS: atom_id res chain seq x y z
N MET A 1 18.00 -8.95 -1.97
CA MET A 1 19.29 -8.83 -1.24
C MET A 1 20.21 -9.97 -1.67
N PRO A 2 21.53 -9.92 -1.41
CA PRO A 2 22.46 -11.00 -1.78
C PRO A 2 22.15 -12.37 -1.13
N ASP A 3 21.47 -12.36 0.00
CA ASP A 3 21.04 -13.52 0.80
C ASP A 3 19.62 -14.01 0.47
N ALA A 4 19.05 -13.58 -0.67
CA ALA A 4 17.74 -14.00 -1.13
C ALA A 4 17.80 -15.33 -1.89
N SER A 5 16.80 -16.19 -1.74
CA SER A 5 16.61 -17.35 -2.63
C SER A 5 16.37 -16.86 -4.05
N MET A 6 17.21 -17.31 -4.99
CA MET A 6 17.15 -16.86 -6.38
C MET A 6 15.83 -17.28 -7.01
N ASP A 7 15.54 -18.57 -7.09
CA ASP A 7 14.34 -19.15 -7.71
C ASP A 7 13.05 -18.55 -7.15
N ALA A 8 12.94 -18.39 -5.83
CA ALA A 8 11.76 -17.80 -5.20
C ALA A 8 11.58 -16.32 -5.57
N THR A 9 12.68 -15.55 -5.61
CA THR A 9 12.67 -14.14 -6.02
C THR A 9 12.35 -13.99 -7.50
N LEU A 10 12.87 -14.87 -8.37
CA LEU A 10 12.62 -14.85 -9.81
C LEU A 10 11.16 -15.18 -10.13
N ASN A 11 10.61 -16.27 -9.58
CA ASN A 11 9.20 -16.61 -9.74
C ASN A 11 8.27 -15.49 -9.23
N ALA A 12 8.65 -14.84 -8.12
CA ALA A 12 7.93 -13.71 -7.55
C ALA A 12 7.98 -12.47 -8.48
N LEU A 13 9.16 -12.09 -8.99
CA LEU A 13 9.35 -10.98 -9.93
C LEU A 13 8.64 -11.22 -11.26
N VAL A 14 8.69 -12.44 -11.80
CA VAL A 14 8.04 -12.81 -13.07
C VAL A 14 6.52 -12.68 -12.93
N THR A 15 5.94 -13.30 -11.90
CA THR A 15 4.49 -13.30 -11.65
C THR A 15 3.96 -11.88 -11.37
N ALA A 16 4.71 -11.07 -10.64
CA ALA A 16 4.29 -9.74 -10.21
C ALA A 16 4.65 -8.61 -11.19
N GLY A 17 5.72 -8.75 -11.97
CA GLY A 17 6.17 -7.77 -12.96
C GLY A 17 5.44 -7.87 -14.30
N PHE A 18 5.12 -9.09 -14.75
CA PHE A 18 4.55 -9.32 -16.08
C PHE A 18 3.08 -9.77 -16.06
N GLY A 19 2.55 -10.22 -14.92
CA GLY A 19 1.15 -10.65 -14.78
C GLY A 19 0.14 -9.56 -15.18
N ALA A 20 -0.89 -9.94 -15.96
CA ALA A 20 -1.81 -9.02 -16.63
C ALA A 20 -1.12 -7.99 -17.56
N ALA A 21 0.00 -8.38 -18.16
CA ALA A 21 0.86 -7.52 -18.97
C ALA A 21 1.32 -6.24 -18.21
N GLY A 22 1.57 -6.36 -16.90
CA GLY A 22 2.06 -5.25 -16.06
C GLY A 22 1.04 -4.15 -15.74
N GLN A 23 -0.22 -4.29 -16.17
CA GLN A 23 -1.29 -3.29 -16.00
C GLN A 23 -1.95 -3.39 -14.61
N ARG A 24 -1.16 -3.21 -13.53
CA ARG A 24 -1.64 -3.20 -12.14
C ARG A 24 -0.83 -2.18 -11.34
N CYS A 25 -1.49 -1.39 -10.49
CA CYS A 25 -0.81 -0.48 -9.55
C CYS A 25 0.08 -1.18 -8.50
N MET A 26 -0.01 -2.51 -8.39
CA MET A 26 0.82 -3.36 -7.52
C MET A 26 1.81 -4.24 -8.34
N THR A 27 2.08 -3.88 -9.60
CA THR A 27 3.07 -4.56 -10.43
C THR A 27 4.49 -4.27 -9.94
N LEU A 28 5.30 -5.31 -9.73
CA LEU A 28 6.73 -5.14 -9.46
C LEU A 28 7.51 -4.86 -10.76
N ASN A 29 7.35 -3.65 -11.27
CA ASN A 29 8.04 -3.18 -12.49
C ASN A 29 9.51 -2.80 -12.24
N THR A 30 9.95 -2.64 -10.99
CA THR A 30 11.30 -2.17 -10.64
C THR A 30 11.94 -3.06 -9.58
N ALA A 31 13.12 -3.58 -9.87
CA ALA A 31 13.92 -4.41 -8.97
C ALA A 31 15.28 -3.74 -8.69
N VAL A 32 15.56 -3.46 -7.42
CA VAL A 32 16.83 -2.84 -6.97
C VAL A 32 17.75 -3.92 -6.40
N PHE A 33 18.81 -4.24 -7.14
CA PHE A 33 19.76 -5.27 -6.78
C PHE A 33 20.89 -4.71 -5.91
N VAL A 34 20.77 -4.88 -4.59
CA VAL A 34 21.88 -4.65 -3.64
C VAL A 34 22.98 -5.67 -3.93
N GLY A 35 24.19 -5.19 -4.25
CA GLY A 35 25.30 -6.01 -4.75
C GLY A 35 25.35 -6.20 -6.27
N GLY A 36 24.39 -5.60 -7.00
CA GLY A 36 24.38 -5.55 -8.46
C GLY A 36 23.53 -6.63 -9.15
N SER A 37 23.06 -6.31 -10.37
CA SER A 37 22.10 -7.14 -11.11
C SER A 37 22.72 -8.32 -11.85
N ARG A 38 23.99 -8.20 -12.29
CA ARG A 38 24.63 -9.14 -13.24
C ARG A 38 24.52 -10.64 -12.88
N PRO A 39 24.63 -11.08 -11.61
CA PRO A 39 24.46 -12.50 -11.25
C PRO A 39 23.05 -13.06 -11.47
N TRP A 40 22.05 -12.20 -11.70
CA TRP A 40 20.64 -12.55 -11.86
C TRP A 40 20.17 -12.46 -13.32
N GLU A 41 20.89 -11.72 -14.18
CA GLU A 41 20.43 -11.32 -15.51
C GLU A 41 20.21 -12.51 -16.47
N SER A 42 20.97 -13.60 -16.36
CA SER A 42 20.74 -14.83 -17.16
C SER A 42 19.42 -15.50 -16.78
N GLU A 43 19.21 -15.71 -15.48
CA GLU A 43 18.06 -16.45 -14.97
C GLU A 43 16.76 -15.66 -15.15
N ILE A 44 16.78 -14.33 -14.92
CA ILE A 44 15.66 -13.44 -15.26
C ILE A 44 15.35 -13.56 -16.75
N LEU A 45 16.36 -13.50 -17.62
CA LEU A 45 16.16 -13.55 -19.07
C LEU A 45 15.59 -14.90 -19.54
N GLU A 46 15.93 -16.02 -18.91
CA GLU A 46 15.36 -17.32 -19.21
C GLU A 46 13.88 -17.41 -18.77
N HIS A 47 13.59 -17.13 -17.49
CA HIS A 47 12.22 -17.21 -16.96
C HIS A 47 11.27 -16.24 -17.69
N VAL A 48 11.74 -15.04 -18.05
CA VAL A 48 10.93 -14.03 -18.76
C VAL A 48 10.74 -14.36 -20.24
N LYS A 49 11.66 -15.09 -20.88
CA LYS A 49 11.49 -15.60 -22.26
C LYS A 49 10.52 -16.77 -22.38
N ALA A 50 10.27 -17.50 -21.29
CA ALA A 50 9.29 -18.60 -21.28
C ALA A 50 7.83 -18.12 -21.35
N LEU A 51 7.57 -16.84 -21.07
CA LEU A 51 6.23 -16.25 -21.03
C LEU A 51 5.59 -16.14 -22.43
N LYS A 52 4.40 -16.69 -22.58
CA LYS A 52 3.63 -16.69 -23.83
C LYS A 52 2.76 -15.45 -23.96
N VAL A 53 3.00 -14.66 -24.98
CA VAL A 53 2.16 -13.52 -25.38
C VAL A 53 1.11 -13.99 -26.38
N ASN A 54 -0.17 -13.98 -26.02
CA ASN A 54 -1.26 -14.34 -26.93
C ASN A 54 -2.58 -13.65 -26.52
N VAL A 55 -3.66 -13.84 -27.29
CA VAL A 55 -5.00 -13.35 -26.95
C VAL A 55 -5.47 -13.87 -25.59
N GLY A 56 -6.10 -13.02 -24.77
CA GLY A 56 -6.56 -13.37 -23.42
C GLY A 56 -7.69 -14.41 -23.33
N THR A 57 -8.10 -15.00 -24.46
CA THR A 57 -9.01 -16.16 -24.53
C THR A 57 -8.27 -17.49 -24.73
N ASP A 58 -6.96 -17.48 -24.96
CA ASP A 58 -6.11 -18.67 -24.95
C ASP A 58 -5.73 -19.01 -23.49
N PRO A 59 -6.13 -20.18 -22.95
CA PRO A 59 -5.81 -20.58 -21.58
C PRO A 59 -4.32 -20.88 -21.36
N SER A 60 -3.50 -20.85 -22.42
CA SER A 60 -2.04 -20.98 -22.36
C SER A 60 -1.29 -19.65 -22.50
N ALA A 61 -1.99 -18.51 -22.54
CA ALA A 61 -1.39 -17.17 -22.58
C ALA A 61 -0.99 -16.70 -21.17
N ASP A 62 0.27 -16.35 -20.97
CA ASP A 62 0.77 -15.71 -19.75
C ASP A 62 0.56 -14.18 -19.79
N LEU A 63 0.64 -13.59 -21.00
CA LEU A 63 0.43 -12.16 -21.25
C LEU A 63 -0.61 -11.93 -22.36
N GLY A 64 -1.65 -11.16 -22.02
CA GLY A 64 -2.58 -10.56 -22.98
C GLY A 64 -2.05 -9.27 -23.61
N PRO A 65 -2.85 -8.60 -24.46
CA PRO A 65 -2.53 -7.27 -24.98
C PRO A 65 -2.67 -6.18 -23.88
N VAL A 66 -2.05 -5.02 -24.12
CA VAL A 66 -2.35 -3.81 -23.33
C VAL A 66 -3.64 -3.15 -23.82
N ILE A 67 -4.28 -2.37 -22.94
CA ILE A 67 -5.67 -1.94 -23.08
C ILE A 67 -5.96 -1.14 -24.37
N THR A 68 -5.08 -0.22 -24.78
CA THR A 68 -5.24 0.56 -26.02
C THR A 68 -3.93 0.70 -26.80
N LYS A 69 -4.03 1.20 -28.04
CA LYS A 69 -2.85 1.47 -28.88
C LYS A 69 -2.01 2.61 -28.29
N GLU A 70 -2.64 3.62 -27.70
CA GLU A 70 -1.96 4.77 -27.10
C GLU A 70 -1.10 4.34 -25.91
N VAL A 71 -1.56 3.34 -25.14
CA VAL A 71 -0.76 2.69 -24.08
C VAL A 71 0.42 1.90 -24.70
N LYS A 72 0.19 1.13 -25.77
CA LYS A 72 1.26 0.43 -26.51
C LYS A 72 2.34 1.40 -27.01
N ASP A 73 1.93 2.48 -27.65
CA ASP A 73 2.82 3.49 -28.23
C ASP A 73 3.57 4.27 -27.11
N CYS A 74 2.94 4.52 -25.96
CA CYS A 74 3.58 5.13 -24.79
C CYS A 74 4.64 4.22 -24.15
N ILE A 75 4.36 2.92 -23.99
CA ILE A 75 5.34 1.93 -23.51
C ILE A 75 6.53 1.85 -24.46
N CYS A 76 6.28 1.81 -25.77
CA CYS A 76 7.34 1.84 -26.79
C CYS A 76 8.21 3.10 -26.70
N ARG A 77 7.61 4.28 -26.49
CA ARG A 77 8.32 5.55 -26.25
C ARG A 77 9.22 5.45 -25.01
N LEU A 78 8.69 5.02 -23.86
CA LEU A 78 9.44 4.96 -22.60
C LEU A 78 10.61 3.96 -22.67
N VAL A 79 10.42 2.81 -23.30
CA VAL A 79 11.50 1.85 -23.54
C VAL A 79 12.57 2.44 -24.48
N GLN A 80 12.17 3.16 -25.54
CA GLN A 80 13.11 3.81 -26.45
C GLN A 80 13.92 4.92 -25.77
N SER A 81 13.27 5.87 -25.08
CA SER A 81 13.97 6.97 -24.40
C SER A 81 14.88 6.48 -23.28
N SER A 82 14.55 5.35 -22.64
CA SER A 82 15.43 4.71 -21.66
C SER A 82 16.75 4.24 -22.27
N VAL A 83 16.69 3.60 -23.44
CA VAL A 83 17.88 3.12 -24.16
C VAL A 83 18.72 4.29 -24.69
N GLU A 84 18.07 5.33 -25.20
CA GLU A 84 18.73 6.60 -25.57
C GLU A 84 19.37 7.30 -24.37
N SER A 85 18.79 7.16 -23.16
CA SER A 85 19.37 7.63 -21.89
C SER A 85 20.47 6.72 -21.33
N GLY A 86 20.82 5.62 -22.01
CA GLY A 86 21.90 4.71 -21.62
C GLY A 86 21.48 3.45 -20.86
N ALA A 87 20.18 3.16 -20.70
CA ALA A 87 19.72 1.89 -20.14
C ALA A 87 20.02 0.73 -21.10
N ARG A 88 20.47 -0.41 -20.56
CA ARG A 88 20.83 -1.59 -21.35
C ARG A 88 19.61 -2.48 -21.57
N LEU A 89 19.15 -2.54 -22.82
CA LEU A 89 18.05 -3.42 -23.24
C LEU A 89 18.51 -4.89 -23.26
N LEU A 90 18.11 -5.66 -22.25
CA LEU A 90 18.44 -7.09 -22.12
C LEU A 90 17.41 -7.99 -22.87
N LEU A 91 16.17 -7.52 -22.98
CA LEU A 91 15.09 -8.14 -23.76
C LEU A 91 14.19 -7.06 -24.34
N ASP A 92 13.89 -7.13 -25.63
CA ASP A 92 13.00 -6.19 -26.33
C ASP A 92 11.69 -6.86 -26.74
N GLY A 93 10.60 -6.51 -26.07
CA GLY A 93 9.25 -7.01 -26.39
C GLY A 93 8.43 -6.10 -27.32
N ARG A 94 8.93 -4.92 -27.71
CA ARG A 94 8.14 -3.89 -28.43
C ARG A 94 7.56 -4.37 -29.76
N ASN A 95 8.29 -5.27 -30.43
CA ASN A 95 8.00 -5.77 -31.78
C ASN A 95 7.42 -7.20 -31.78
N VAL A 96 6.83 -7.65 -30.67
CA VAL A 96 6.16 -8.97 -30.59
C VAL A 96 5.07 -9.10 -31.64
N ARG A 97 4.95 -10.29 -32.24
CA ARG A 97 3.89 -10.63 -33.21
C ARG A 97 3.09 -11.82 -32.71
N VAL A 98 1.78 -11.64 -32.58
CA VAL A 98 0.84 -12.70 -32.22
C VAL A 98 0.09 -13.11 -33.50
N PRO A 99 0.23 -14.36 -33.97
CA PRO A 99 -0.39 -14.81 -35.23
C PRO A 99 -1.91 -14.66 -35.23
N GLY A 100 -2.47 -14.10 -36.30
CA GLY A 100 -3.90 -13.80 -36.45
C GLY A 100 -4.36 -12.55 -35.69
N TYR A 101 -3.48 -11.90 -34.94
CA TYR A 101 -3.74 -10.65 -34.21
C TYR A 101 -2.61 -9.63 -34.43
N GLU A 102 -2.09 -9.53 -35.65
CA GLU A 102 -0.94 -8.69 -36.01
C GLU A 102 -1.17 -7.20 -35.75
N ASN A 103 -2.42 -6.74 -35.83
CA ASN A 103 -2.84 -5.37 -35.51
C ASN A 103 -3.14 -5.16 -34.01
N GLY A 104 -2.86 -6.15 -33.16
CA GLY A 104 -3.20 -6.12 -31.74
C GLY A 104 -2.27 -5.24 -30.89
N ASN A 105 -2.81 -4.81 -29.75
CA ASN A 105 -2.13 -3.97 -28.75
C ASN A 105 -1.11 -4.76 -27.91
N PHE A 106 -0.36 -5.70 -28.50
CA PHE A 106 0.63 -6.49 -27.78
C PHE A 106 1.94 -5.73 -27.58
N ILE A 107 2.48 -5.82 -26.36
CA ILE A 107 3.89 -5.60 -26.01
C ILE A 107 4.36 -6.89 -25.35
N GLY A 108 5.51 -7.42 -25.76
CA GLY A 108 6.12 -8.59 -25.13
C GLY A 108 6.88 -8.23 -23.85
N PRO A 109 7.27 -9.23 -23.04
CA PRO A 109 8.14 -9.01 -21.90
C PRO A 109 9.41 -8.27 -22.30
N THR A 110 9.74 -7.19 -21.59
CA THR A 110 10.88 -6.31 -21.87
C THR A 110 11.70 -6.15 -20.58
N ILE A 111 13.03 -6.11 -20.70
CA ILE A 111 13.94 -5.94 -19.56
C ILE A 111 14.95 -4.83 -19.87
N LEU A 112 14.99 -3.82 -19.01
CA LEU A 112 15.96 -2.71 -19.04
C LEU A 112 16.87 -2.82 -17.81
N CYS A 113 18.16 -3.02 -18.02
CA CYS A 113 19.18 -3.05 -16.97
C CYS A 113 19.96 -1.74 -16.91
N ASP A 114 20.74 -1.56 -15.83
CA ASP A 114 21.55 -0.37 -15.57
C ASP A 114 20.72 0.93 -15.50
N VAL A 115 19.46 0.79 -15.07
CA VAL A 115 18.49 1.88 -14.93
C VAL A 115 18.85 2.79 -13.74
N THR A 116 18.76 4.10 -13.93
CA THR A 116 19.05 5.12 -12.91
C THR A 116 17.83 5.99 -12.60
N THR A 117 17.82 6.61 -11.42
CA THR A 117 16.72 7.48 -10.96
C THR A 117 16.48 8.73 -11.82
N ASN A 118 17.41 9.05 -12.73
CA ASN A 118 17.31 10.16 -13.67
C ASN A 118 16.61 9.80 -14.99
N MET A 119 16.35 8.52 -15.26
CA MET A 119 15.68 8.06 -16.48
C MET A 119 14.16 8.14 -16.35
N ASP A 120 13.46 8.44 -17.45
CA ASP A 120 12.01 8.70 -17.39
C ASP A 120 11.19 7.44 -17.08
N CYS A 121 11.68 6.25 -17.43
CA CYS A 121 11.08 4.96 -17.02
C CYS A 121 11.02 4.74 -15.50
N PHE A 122 11.85 5.41 -14.70
CA PHE A 122 11.79 5.37 -13.24
C PHE A 122 10.85 6.44 -12.65
N LYS A 123 10.62 7.53 -13.40
CA LYS A 123 9.80 8.69 -12.97
C LYS A 123 8.32 8.54 -13.35
N GLU A 124 8.07 7.99 -14.55
CA GLU A 124 6.75 7.73 -15.12
C GLU A 124 6.39 6.26 -14.92
N GLU A 125 5.14 5.97 -14.53
CA GLU A 125 4.65 4.59 -14.45
C GLU A 125 4.44 4.02 -15.86
N ILE A 126 5.21 2.99 -16.24
CA ILE A 126 5.15 2.38 -17.58
C ILE A 126 3.81 1.67 -17.84
N PHE A 127 3.19 1.12 -16.79
CA PHE A 127 1.92 0.38 -16.82
C PHE A 127 1.85 -0.71 -17.93
N GLY A 128 2.97 -1.41 -18.12
CA GLY A 128 3.17 -2.42 -19.16
C GLY A 128 4.17 -3.50 -18.74
N PRO A 129 4.42 -4.53 -19.58
CA PRO A 129 5.22 -5.69 -19.21
C PRO A 129 6.73 -5.42 -19.35
N VAL A 130 7.23 -4.47 -18.55
CA VAL A 130 8.61 -3.99 -18.57
C VAL A 130 9.20 -4.08 -17.16
N LEU A 131 10.32 -4.79 -17.01
CA LEU A 131 11.09 -4.88 -15.78
C LEU A 131 12.32 -3.98 -15.84
N LEU A 132 12.49 -3.11 -14.84
CA LEU A 132 13.62 -2.24 -14.64
C LEU A 132 14.57 -2.85 -13.60
N CYS A 133 15.80 -3.16 -13.99
CA CYS A 133 16.84 -3.64 -13.08
C CYS A 133 17.79 -2.48 -12.72
N MET A 134 17.67 -2.00 -11.50
CA MET A 134 18.54 -0.99 -10.89
C MET A 134 19.58 -1.65 -9.98
N GLN A 135 20.67 -0.96 -9.67
CA GLN A 135 21.73 -1.48 -8.80
C GLN A 135 21.93 -0.55 -7.59
N ALA A 136 22.33 -1.12 -6.46
CA ALA A 136 22.68 -0.39 -5.24
C ALA A 136 23.87 -1.05 -4.52
N ALA A 137 24.70 -0.27 -3.84
CA ALA A 137 25.81 -0.75 -3.03
C ALA A 137 25.34 -1.26 -1.65
N SER A 138 24.26 -0.71 -1.09
CA SER A 138 23.73 -1.13 0.21
C SER A 138 22.20 -1.10 0.30
N LEU A 139 21.65 -1.62 1.40
CA LEU A 139 20.20 -1.59 1.69
C LEU A 139 19.72 -0.16 1.92
N GLU A 140 20.53 0.69 2.55
CA GLU A 140 20.25 2.12 2.79
C GLU A 140 20.11 2.88 1.47
N GLU A 141 20.98 2.60 0.49
CA GLU A 141 20.87 3.19 -0.85
C GLU A 141 19.62 2.68 -1.57
N ALA A 142 19.30 1.38 -1.49
CA ALA A 142 18.07 0.84 -2.08
C ALA A 142 16.80 1.45 -1.46
N ILE A 143 16.75 1.62 -0.14
CA ILE A 143 15.66 2.34 0.55
C ILE A 143 15.62 3.81 0.12
N SER A 144 16.78 4.47 -0.03
CA SER A 144 16.84 5.86 -0.52
C SER A 144 16.33 6.01 -1.96
N ILE A 145 16.62 5.05 -2.84
CA ILE A 145 16.08 5.00 -4.21
C ILE A 145 14.55 4.86 -4.18
N ILE A 146 14.01 3.95 -3.38
CA ILE A 146 12.56 3.75 -3.23
C ILE A 146 11.89 4.99 -2.64
N ASN A 147 12.44 5.55 -1.56
CA ASN A 147 11.87 6.72 -0.88
C ASN A 147 11.98 8.00 -1.73
N ARG A 148 12.93 8.08 -2.68
CA ARG A 148 13.00 9.16 -3.68
C ARG A 148 11.95 9.05 -4.78
N ASN A 149 11.25 7.93 -4.93
CA ASN A 149 10.14 7.85 -5.88
C ASN A 149 8.95 8.71 -5.39
N ARG A 150 8.24 9.34 -6.33
CA ARG A 150 7.02 10.13 -6.09
C ARG A 150 5.87 9.25 -5.58
N TYR A 151 5.84 8.00 -6.00
CA TYR A 151 4.83 7.01 -5.66
C TYR A 151 5.27 6.14 -4.46
N GLY A 152 4.30 5.64 -3.71
CA GLY A 152 4.51 4.92 -2.46
C GLY A 152 3.46 3.82 -2.21
N ASN A 153 2.91 3.24 -3.27
CA ASN A 153 1.81 2.27 -3.17
C ASN A 153 2.24 1.00 -2.40
N GLY A 154 3.32 0.35 -2.85
CA GLY A 154 3.91 -0.78 -2.16
C GLY A 154 5.35 -1.05 -2.55
N ALA A 155 6.09 -1.72 -1.67
CA ALA A 155 7.48 -2.10 -1.87
C ALA A 155 7.78 -3.42 -1.16
N SER A 156 8.73 -4.20 -1.68
CA SER A 156 9.00 -5.55 -1.17
C SER A 156 10.49 -5.86 -1.12
N ILE A 157 10.93 -6.53 -0.05
CA ILE A 157 12.31 -7.02 0.13
C ILE A 157 12.37 -8.54 0.10
N PHE A 158 13.31 -9.07 -0.68
CA PHE A 158 13.67 -10.49 -0.68
C PHE A 158 15.00 -10.67 0.05
N THR A 159 14.99 -11.45 1.14
CA THR A 159 16.10 -11.61 2.10
C THR A 159 15.80 -12.76 3.08
N THR A 160 16.84 -13.43 3.59
CA THR A 160 16.76 -14.33 4.75
C THR A 160 17.18 -13.64 6.06
N SER A 161 17.88 -12.50 5.98
CA SER A 161 18.25 -11.66 7.11
C SER A 161 17.05 -10.92 7.73
N SER A 162 16.70 -11.31 8.96
CA SER A 162 15.68 -10.63 9.77
C SER A 162 16.05 -9.19 10.11
N ILE A 163 17.35 -8.85 10.15
CA ILE A 163 17.85 -7.49 10.35
C ILE A 163 17.54 -6.63 9.13
N ALA A 164 17.80 -7.15 7.92
CA ALA A 164 17.48 -6.46 6.67
C ALA A 164 15.97 -6.27 6.50
N ALA A 165 15.18 -7.32 6.77
CA ALA A 165 13.72 -7.26 6.75
C ALA A 165 13.18 -6.20 7.73
N ARG A 166 13.61 -6.24 9.01
CA ARG A 166 13.17 -5.30 10.05
C ARG A 166 13.59 -3.86 9.76
N LYS A 167 14.75 -3.65 9.16
CA LYS A 167 15.20 -2.32 8.71
C LYS A 167 14.29 -1.79 7.60
N PHE A 168 14.09 -2.59 6.55
CA PHE A 168 13.27 -2.22 5.40
C PHE A 168 11.85 -1.82 5.79
N GLN A 169 11.13 -2.63 6.57
CA GLN A 169 9.75 -2.31 7.00
C GLN A 169 9.61 -1.06 7.90
N ASN A 170 10.71 -0.57 8.48
CA ASN A 170 10.70 0.58 9.38
C ASN A 170 11.15 1.87 8.67
N GLU A 171 11.93 1.75 7.59
CA GLU A 171 12.57 2.89 6.91
C GLU A 171 12.04 3.12 5.48
N VAL A 172 11.35 2.14 4.88
CA VAL A 172 10.68 2.34 3.58
C VAL A 172 9.39 3.14 3.78
N GLU A 173 9.18 4.17 2.97
CA GLU A 173 8.03 5.07 3.07
C GLU A 173 6.79 4.57 2.28
N ALA A 174 6.85 3.37 1.69
CA ALA A 174 5.73 2.78 0.95
C ALA A 174 4.67 2.20 1.91
N GLY A 175 3.39 2.38 1.60
CA GLY A 175 2.29 2.00 2.49
C GLY A 175 2.08 0.48 2.63
N LEU A 176 2.18 -0.28 1.54
CA LEU A 176 2.12 -1.75 1.56
C LEU A 176 3.53 -2.38 1.49
N VAL A 177 3.98 -3.01 2.58
CA VAL A 177 5.32 -3.61 2.68
C VAL A 177 5.28 -5.14 2.61
N GLY A 178 6.03 -5.72 1.67
CA GLY A 178 6.21 -7.17 1.53
C GLY A 178 7.58 -7.66 2.02
N ILE A 179 7.59 -8.67 2.90
CA ILE A 179 8.81 -9.42 3.27
C ILE A 179 8.74 -10.80 2.61
N ASN A 180 9.58 -11.05 1.60
CA ASN A 180 9.54 -12.23 0.71
C ASN A 180 8.18 -12.48 0.03
N VAL A 181 7.31 -11.46 -0.03
CA VAL A 181 6.00 -11.47 -0.72
C VAL A 181 6.04 -10.37 -1.77
N PRO A 182 5.87 -10.66 -3.08
CA PRO A 182 6.02 -9.65 -4.12
C PRO A 182 4.88 -8.63 -4.16
N VAL A 183 3.66 -9.10 -3.91
CA VAL A 183 2.41 -8.35 -4.05
C VAL A 183 1.70 -8.36 -2.70
N PRO A 184 2.06 -7.45 -1.77
CA PRO A 184 1.49 -7.39 -0.42
C PRO A 184 0.07 -6.79 -0.41
N ILE A 185 -0.83 -7.32 -1.23
CA ILE A 185 -2.23 -6.88 -1.25
C ILE A 185 -2.93 -7.34 0.04
N PRO A 186 -3.51 -6.42 0.83
CA PRO A 186 -4.20 -6.76 2.06
C PRO A 186 -5.51 -7.52 1.80
N LEU A 187 -5.87 -8.39 2.75
CA LEU A 187 -7.17 -9.08 2.74
C LEU A 187 -8.31 -8.09 3.00
N PRO A 188 -9.55 -8.33 2.53
CA PRO A 188 -10.63 -7.31 2.51
C PRO A 188 -11.05 -6.70 3.86
N PHE A 189 -10.69 -7.33 4.97
CA PHE A 189 -10.93 -6.83 6.34
C PHE A 189 -9.84 -5.86 6.85
N SER A 190 -8.68 -5.84 6.19
CA SER A 190 -7.61 -4.86 6.38
C SER A 190 -7.82 -3.66 5.43
N SER A 191 -7.13 -2.57 5.70
CA SER A 191 -7.09 -1.39 4.83
C SER A 191 -6.10 -1.60 3.67
N PHE A 192 -6.36 -0.99 2.51
CA PHE A 192 -5.40 -0.90 1.40
C PHE A 192 -4.72 0.46 1.49
N ASP A 193 -3.53 0.47 2.08
CA ASP A 193 -2.86 1.70 2.50
C ASP A 193 -1.77 2.09 1.50
N GLY A 194 -2.06 3.02 0.58
CA GLY A 194 -1.04 3.64 -0.28
C GLY A 194 -0.45 4.90 0.36
N SER A 195 0.78 5.29 -0.01
CA SER A 195 1.42 6.52 0.49
C SER A 195 1.86 7.47 -0.63
N LYS A 196 2.25 8.71 -0.25
CA LYS A 196 2.71 9.77 -1.16
C LYS A 196 1.69 10.04 -2.28
N ALA A 197 2.13 10.23 -3.52
CA ALA A 197 1.23 10.46 -4.65
C ALA A 197 0.38 9.23 -5.04
N SER A 198 0.53 8.08 -4.37
CA SER A 198 -0.31 6.91 -4.59
C SER A 198 -1.62 6.92 -3.79
N PHE A 199 -1.81 7.86 -2.85
CA PHE A 199 -3.08 8.03 -2.13
C PHE A 199 -3.39 9.50 -1.79
N GLY A 200 -4.66 9.88 -1.84
CA GLY A 200 -5.11 11.28 -1.79
C GLY A 200 -6.08 11.63 -0.65
N SER A 201 -6.19 10.78 0.37
CA SER A 201 -7.11 10.93 1.51
C SER A 201 -6.46 10.46 2.82
N ASP A 202 -7.14 10.68 3.93
CA ASP A 202 -6.85 10.21 5.28
C ASP A 202 -7.43 8.81 5.59
N LEU A 203 -8.48 8.39 4.87
CA LEU A 203 -9.18 7.12 5.09
C LEU A 203 -9.18 6.22 3.85
N ASN A 204 -8.54 5.06 3.98
CA ASN A 204 -8.48 4.04 2.91
C ASN A 204 -9.83 3.31 2.71
N PHE A 205 -10.05 2.81 1.50
CA PHE A 205 -11.40 2.45 1.00
C PHE A 205 -11.99 1.12 1.51
N CYS A 206 -11.21 0.29 2.20
CA CYS A 206 -11.64 -1.04 2.67
C CYS A 206 -11.32 -1.27 4.15
N GLY A 207 -11.64 -2.47 4.66
CA GLY A 207 -11.50 -2.80 6.08
C GLY A 207 -12.26 -1.83 7.00
N LYS A 208 -11.65 -1.50 8.15
CA LYS A 208 -12.22 -0.55 9.12
C LYS A 208 -12.24 0.89 8.61
N ALA A 209 -11.24 1.29 7.82
CA ALA A 209 -11.15 2.65 7.28
C ALA A 209 -12.32 2.95 6.33
N GLY A 210 -12.71 1.99 5.48
CA GLY A 210 -13.91 2.11 4.63
C GLY A 210 -15.20 2.30 5.44
N VAL A 211 -15.34 1.64 6.59
CA VAL A 211 -16.50 1.86 7.49
C VAL A 211 -16.48 3.27 8.08
N GLN A 212 -15.31 3.79 8.46
CA GLN A 212 -15.16 5.17 8.96
C GLN A 212 -15.43 6.21 7.86
N PHE A 213 -15.06 5.93 6.61
CA PHE A 213 -15.31 6.81 5.47
C PHE A 213 -16.81 6.89 5.09
N TYR A 214 -17.52 5.75 5.11
CA TYR A 214 -18.95 5.69 4.78
C TYR A 214 -19.91 5.97 5.96
N THR A 215 -19.41 6.34 7.14
CA THR A 215 -20.26 6.65 8.32
C THR A 215 -19.87 7.95 9.00
N GLN A 216 -20.80 8.52 9.77
CA GLN A 216 -20.54 9.72 10.57
C GLN A 216 -20.69 9.40 12.05
N ILE A 217 -19.70 9.77 12.87
CA ILE A 217 -19.77 9.63 14.33
C ILE A 217 -20.86 10.55 14.87
N LYS A 218 -21.80 9.99 15.64
CA LYS A 218 -22.84 10.73 16.36
C LYS A 218 -22.76 10.43 17.85
N THR A 219 -22.27 11.40 18.62
CA THR A 219 -22.30 11.36 20.09
C THR A 219 -23.68 11.80 20.58
N VAL A 220 -24.28 11.03 21.49
CA VAL A 220 -25.55 11.37 22.14
C VAL A 220 -25.34 11.34 23.65
N ALA A 221 -25.58 12.47 24.31
CA ALA A 221 -25.71 12.56 25.76
C ALA A 221 -27.18 12.81 26.10
N GLN A 222 -27.72 12.12 27.10
CA GLN A 222 -29.12 12.23 27.50
C GLN A 222 -29.24 12.15 29.02
N GLN A 223 -29.98 13.09 29.61
CA GLN A 223 -30.32 13.12 31.03
C GLN A 223 -31.84 13.18 31.16
N TRP A 224 -32.39 12.29 32.00
CA TRP A 224 -33.81 12.28 32.34
C TRP A 224 -33.98 12.85 33.75
N LYS A 225 -34.80 13.89 33.91
CA LYS A 225 -34.97 14.59 35.20
C LYS A 225 -36.08 14.00 36.08
N ASP A 226 -36.98 13.21 35.48
CA ASP A 226 -38.12 12.60 36.16
C ASP A 226 -37.80 11.22 36.77
N LEU A 227 -36.51 10.88 36.90
CA LEU A 227 -36.03 9.73 37.67
C LEU A 227 -35.98 10.11 39.16
N PRO A 228 -36.51 9.28 40.09
CA PRO A 228 -36.53 9.61 41.50
C PRO A 228 -35.11 9.73 42.07
N SER A 229 -34.70 10.95 42.41
CA SER A 229 -33.38 11.25 42.93
C SER A 229 -33.24 10.84 44.39
N LEU A 230 -32.41 9.82 44.65
CA LEU A 230 -31.74 9.71 45.94
C LEU A 230 -30.75 10.88 46.04
N GLU A 231 -30.95 11.78 47.01
CA GLU A 231 -30.08 12.94 47.22
C GLU A 231 -28.70 12.50 47.72
N VAL A 232 -27.73 12.42 46.80
CA VAL A 232 -26.32 12.26 47.11
C VAL A 232 -25.55 13.45 46.54
N SER A 233 -25.42 14.50 47.36
CA SER A 233 -24.60 15.67 47.03
C SER A 233 -23.12 15.30 47.01
N LEU A 234 -22.58 15.07 45.80
CA LEU A 234 -21.14 15.04 45.57
C LEU A 234 -20.65 16.46 45.21
N PRO A 235 -19.62 17.00 45.88
CA PRO A 235 -19.09 18.32 45.54
C PRO A 235 -18.40 18.28 44.17
N LEU A 236 -18.80 19.19 43.28
CA LEU A 236 -18.14 19.41 42.00
C LEU A 236 -16.74 20.03 42.20
N PRO A 237 -15.73 19.69 41.37
CA PRO A 237 -14.45 20.37 41.38
C PRO A 237 -14.60 21.84 40.92
N PRO A 238 -13.83 22.79 41.47
CA PRO A 238 -13.96 24.20 41.13
C PRO A 238 -13.52 24.48 39.69
N SER A 239 -14.40 25.10 38.90
CA SER A 239 -14.09 25.62 37.56
C SER A 239 -13.17 26.84 37.64
N SER A 240 -11.99 26.76 37.05
CA SER A 240 -10.98 27.82 37.08
C SER A 240 -11.24 28.92 36.03
N GLU A 241 -12.16 29.83 36.33
CA GLU A 241 -12.19 31.16 35.70
C GLU A 241 -11.84 32.22 36.75
N THR A 242 -10.82 33.03 36.47
CA THR A 242 -10.42 34.16 37.31
C THR A 242 -10.36 35.39 36.45
N ASP A 243 -11.39 36.22 36.58
CA ASP A 243 -11.59 37.39 35.72
C ASP A 243 -10.53 38.47 35.99
N LEU A 244 -9.86 38.92 34.92
CA LEU A 244 -8.68 39.80 34.98
C LEU A 244 -8.94 41.12 34.23
N THR A 245 -9.83 41.95 34.76
CA THR A 245 -9.96 43.35 34.33
C THR A 245 -10.01 44.33 35.51
N GLY A 246 -9.11 45.33 35.52
CA GLY A 246 -9.20 46.48 36.44
C GLY A 246 -7.92 46.92 37.17
N ARG A 247 -7.06 47.71 36.50
CA ARG A 247 -6.16 48.79 37.01
C ARG A 247 -5.45 48.57 38.38
N GLY A 248 -4.12 48.63 38.53
CA GLY A 248 -3.01 48.92 37.59
C GLY A 248 -1.87 49.71 38.27
N VAL A 249 -0.70 49.79 37.60
CA VAL A 249 0.46 50.68 37.89
C VAL A 249 1.39 50.32 39.07
N SER A 250 2.59 49.82 38.74
CA SER A 250 3.87 49.84 39.51
C SER A 250 3.94 49.03 40.83
N SER A 251 5.12 48.60 41.33
CA SER A 251 6.51 48.90 40.93
C SER A 251 7.51 47.78 41.31
N ALA A 252 8.72 47.84 40.71
CA ALA A 252 10.02 47.33 41.19
C ALA A 252 10.30 45.79 41.28
N LEU A 253 11.46 45.43 40.71
CA LEU A 253 12.29 44.23 40.89
C LEU A 253 13.10 44.29 42.21
N PRO A 254 13.91 43.27 42.64
CA PRO A 254 14.24 41.95 42.05
C PRO A 254 13.80 40.78 42.99
N SER A 255 14.50 39.70 43.38
CA SER A 255 15.86 39.10 43.19
C SER A 255 15.91 37.64 43.72
N THR A 256 16.95 36.86 43.34
CA THR A 256 17.64 35.78 44.12
C THR A 256 16.80 34.63 44.75
N SER A 257 16.84 33.40 44.21
CA SER A 257 17.77 32.28 44.57
C SER A 257 17.20 31.33 45.65
N GLU A 258 17.51 30.03 45.80
CA GLU A 258 18.62 29.18 45.35
C GLU A 258 18.19 27.74 44.90
N ARG A 259 19.19 26.93 44.51
CA ARG A 259 19.41 25.46 44.65
C ARG A 259 18.59 24.69 45.73
N ASP A 260 18.47 23.36 45.73
CA ASP A 260 19.26 22.27 45.08
C ASP A 260 18.42 20.98 44.79
N SER A 261 19.06 19.88 44.38
CA SER A 261 18.48 18.51 44.18
C SER A 261 19.35 17.44 44.94
N PRO A 262 19.19 16.09 44.82
CA PRO A 262 18.22 15.21 44.14
C PRO A 262 17.76 13.97 44.99
N SER A 263 17.28 12.89 44.33
CA SER A 263 16.96 11.51 44.82
C SER A 263 15.48 11.26 45.22
N GLN A 264 14.90 10.04 45.14
CA GLN A 264 15.46 8.70 44.93
C GLN A 264 14.53 7.80 44.05
N ARG A 265 14.95 6.58 43.67
CA ARG A 265 14.25 5.64 42.77
C ARG A 265 13.79 4.37 43.53
N VAL A 266 12.61 3.81 43.17
CA VAL A 266 12.11 2.49 43.64
C VAL A 266 11.58 1.67 42.44
N SER A 267 11.64 0.34 42.53
CA SER A 267 11.16 -0.64 41.54
C SER A 267 10.03 -1.52 42.10
N PRO A 268 9.17 -2.13 41.26
CA PRO A 268 8.19 -3.13 41.69
C PRO A 268 8.68 -4.57 41.45
N ASP A 269 8.26 -5.51 42.32
CA ASP A 269 8.36 -6.96 42.12
C ASP A 269 6.96 -7.60 41.97
N MET A 270 6.90 -8.80 41.40
CA MET A 270 5.66 -9.53 41.08
C MET A 270 5.80 -11.02 41.43
N HIS A 271 4.79 -11.59 42.10
CA HIS A 271 4.65 -13.03 42.33
C HIS A 271 3.28 -13.53 41.82
N PRO A 272 3.22 -14.71 41.14
CA PRO A 272 1.97 -15.36 40.78
C PRO A 272 1.60 -16.50 41.75
N GLU A 273 0.29 -16.73 41.94
CA GLU A 273 -0.26 -17.94 42.56
C GLU A 273 -1.36 -18.55 41.67
N SER A 274 -1.74 -19.81 41.93
CA SER A 274 -2.52 -20.62 41.00
C SER A 274 -3.37 -21.71 41.67
N GLU A 275 -4.68 -21.68 41.44
CA GLU A 275 -5.67 -22.74 41.71
C GLU A 275 -6.66 -22.76 40.52
N SER A 276 -7.07 -23.86 39.88
CA SER A 276 -7.56 -25.19 40.31
C SER A 276 -9.09 -25.22 40.55
N ASP A 277 -9.74 -26.37 40.34
CA ASP A 277 -11.03 -26.43 39.62
C ASP A 277 -12.14 -27.26 40.31
N SER A 278 -13.33 -26.66 40.46
CA SER A 278 -14.68 -27.30 40.56
C SER A 278 -15.03 -28.19 41.79
N PRO A 279 -16.32 -28.56 42.01
CA PRO A 279 -17.59 -27.83 41.77
C PRO A 279 -18.65 -27.96 42.92
N SER A 280 -19.79 -27.23 42.84
CA SER A 280 -21.19 -27.78 42.84
C SER A 280 -22.33 -26.84 43.34
N HIS A 281 -23.58 -27.18 42.96
CA HIS A 281 -24.90 -26.76 43.51
C HIS A 281 -25.40 -25.29 43.43
N GLY A 282 -25.91 -24.89 42.26
CA GLY A 282 -27.35 -25.01 41.95
C GLY A 282 -28.36 -23.88 42.28
N ALA A 283 -28.72 -23.06 41.27
CA ALA A 283 -30.08 -22.52 41.03
C ALA A 283 -30.20 -22.00 39.57
N PRO A 284 -31.39 -22.00 38.91
CA PRO A 284 -31.52 -21.67 37.49
C PRO A 284 -31.87 -20.20 37.20
N CYS A 285 -31.44 -19.70 36.03
CA CYS A 285 -31.93 -18.46 35.40
C CYS A 285 -32.53 -18.73 34.01
N PRO A 286 -33.49 -17.93 33.52
CA PRO A 286 -34.28 -18.23 32.33
C PRO A 286 -33.54 -18.06 31.00
N SER A 287 -34.06 -18.72 29.96
CA SER A 287 -33.40 -18.88 28.65
C SER A 287 -33.46 -17.65 27.74
N LEU A 288 -32.32 -17.31 27.13
CA LEU A 288 -32.24 -16.40 25.98
C LEU A 288 -32.38 -17.18 24.66
N PRO A 289 -32.91 -16.55 23.58
CA PRO A 289 -33.08 -17.22 22.28
C PRO A 289 -31.75 -17.63 21.60
N ARG A 290 -31.78 -18.74 20.86
CA ARG A 290 -30.61 -19.25 20.11
C ARG A 290 -30.12 -18.26 19.06
N ARG A 291 -28.79 -18.02 19.01
CA ARG A 291 -28.14 -17.45 17.82
C ARG A 291 -28.39 -18.37 16.61
N ARG A 292 -28.76 -17.80 15.47
CA ARG A 292 -28.63 -18.49 14.17
C ARG A 292 -27.16 -18.47 13.76
N GLN A 293 -26.58 -19.62 13.45
CA GLN A 293 -25.35 -19.66 12.65
C GLN A 293 -25.70 -19.21 11.22
N ILE A 294 -25.00 -18.20 10.73
CA ILE A 294 -24.94 -17.91 9.29
C ILE A 294 -23.64 -18.55 8.80
N TYR A 295 -23.76 -19.67 8.09
CA TYR A 295 -22.67 -20.12 7.22
C TYR A 295 -22.71 -19.25 5.97
N GLN A 296 -21.59 -18.64 5.61
CA GLN A 296 -21.46 -17.86 4.39
C GLN A 296 -20.36 -18.49 3.54
N THR A 297 -20.77 -19.07 2.42
CA THR A 297 -19.89 -19.70 1.44
C THR A 297 -19.00 -18.67 0.75
N GLN A 298 -17.77 -19.07 0.39
CA GLN A 298 -16.93 -18.23 -0.46
C GLN A 298 -17.51 -18.16 -1.87
N GLU A 299 -18.05 -17.01 -2.25
CA GLU A 299 -18.19 -16.63 -3.65
C GLU A 299 -17.05 -15.67 -4.01
N SER A 300 -16.39 -15.93 -5.14
CA SER A 300 -15.32 -15.06 -5.66
C SER A 300 -15.93 -13.79 -6.25
N TYR A 301 -15.43 -12.61 -5.87
CA TYR A 301 -15.95 -11.32 -6.32
C TYR A 301 -15.14 -10.71 -7.50
N PRO A 302 -15.48 -10.96 -8.78
CA PRO A 302 -14.79 -10.34 -9.92
C PRO A 302 -14.98 -8.81 -9.98
N CYS A 303 -16.08 -8.29 -9.41
CA CYS A 303 -16.40 -6.86 -9.44
C CYS A 303 -15.33 -5.97 -8.79
N LEU A 304 -14.57 -6.48 -7.81
CA LEU A 304 -13.56 -5.69 -7.11
C LEU A 304 -12.34 -5.39 -8.01
N GLN A 305 -11.94 -6.36 -8.85
CA GLN A 305 -10.88 -6.14 -9.85
C GLN A 305 -11.32 -5.12 -10.91
N LEU A 306 -12.60 -5.16 -11.32
CA LEU A 306 -13.14 -4.22 -12.31
C LEU A 306 -13.19 -2.78 -11.80
N LEU A 307 -13.59 -2.54 -10.54
CA LEU A 307 -13.58 -1.19 -9.95
C LEU A 307 -12.16 -0.61 -9.85
N ILE A 308 -11.18 -1.42 -9.44
CA ILE A 308 -9.77 -0.98 -9.36
C ILE A 308 -9.25 -0.57 -10.74
N GLY A 309 -9.58 -1.33 -11.79
CA GLY A 309 -9.23 -0.99 -13.18
C GLY A 309 -9.85 0.32 -13.66
N ILE A 310 -11.12 0.58 -13.35
CA ILE A 310 -11.83 1.80 -13.80
C ILE A 310 -11.26 3.07 -13.15
N CYS A 311 -10.85 3.03 -11.88
CA CYS A 311 -10.31 4.21 -11.20
C CYS A 311 -8.91 4.61 -11.71
N LEU A 312 -8.09 3.67 -12.19
CA LEU A 312 -6.68 3.92 -12.54
C LEU A 312 -6.45 4.44 -13.97
N VAL A 313 -7.40 4.27 -14.89
CA VAL A 313 -7.28 4.73 -16.29
C VAL A 313 -7.36 6.27 -16.41
N LYS A 314 -7.65 6.99 -15.32
CA LYS A 314 -8.02 8.40 -15.33
C LYS A 314 -6.98 9.37 -14.76
N GLU A 315 -5.72 9.27 -15.19
CA GLU A 315 -4.81 10.44 -15.33
C GLU A 315 -3.50 10.09 -16.08
N CYS A 316 -3.54 10.13 -17.42
CA CYS A 316 -2.32 10.28 -18.23
C CYS A 316 -2.21 11.76 -18.65
N PRO A 317 -1.28 12.55 -18.07
CA PRO A 317 -1.31 14.01 -18.17
C PRO A 317 -0.69 14.53 -19.48
N LEU A 318 -1.45 14.46 -20.58
CA LEU A 318 -1.10 15.20 -21.80
C LEU A 318 -1.44 16.68 -21.67
N SER A 319 -0.44 17.54 -21.85
CA SER A 319 -0.58 18.99 -21.78
C SER A 319 -1.31 19.56 -23.01
N GLY A 320 -2.62 19.79 -22.89
CA GLY A 320 -3.42 20.43 -23.94
C GLY A 320 -4.79 20.89 -23.46
N GLN A 321 -5.01 22.19 -23.35
CA GLN A 321 -6.35 22.74 -23.13
C GLN A 321 -7.17 22.67 -24.42
N GLN A 322 -8.29 21.93 -24.43
CA GLN A 322 -9.65 22.48 -24.68
C GLN A 322 -10.73 21.39 -24.86
N HIS A 323 -11.92 21.68 -24.32
CA HIS A 323 -13.26 21.18 -24.67
C HIS A 323 -13.53 19.68 -24.91
N LEU A 324 -14.42 19.12 -24.06
CA LEU A 324 -15.59 18.27 -24.39
C LEU A 324 -16.37 18.07 -23.07
N ARG A 325 -17.40 18.86 -22.76
CA ARG A 325 -18.84 18.70 -23.11
C ARG A 325 -19.45 17.33 -22.75
N GLU A 326 -20.62 17.39 -22.12
CA GLU A 326 -21.34 16.27 -21.52
C GLU A 326 -21.82 15.23 -22.53
N ILE A 327 -21.60 13.95 -22.22
CA ILE A 327 -22.36 12.82 -22.78
C ILE A 327 -22.62 11.82 -21.65
N TYR A 328 -23.88 11.73 -21.20
CA TYR A 328 -24.66 10.49 -20.99
C TYR A 328 -25.92 10.79 -20.15
N PRO A 329 -27.13 10.67 -20.72
CA PRO A 329 -28.38 10.89 -19.97
C PRO A 329 -28.75 9.66 -19.14
N VAL A 330 -29.02 9.84 -17.85
CA VAL A 330 -29.50 8.76 -16.96
C VAL A 330 -30.97 8.46 -17.25
N GLN A 331 -31.25 7.38 -17.97
CA GLN A 331 -32.60 6.82 -18.02
C GLN A 331 -32.98 6.20 -16.67
N ARG A 332 -33.99 6.74 -16.01
CA ARG A 332 -34.71 6.07 -14.93
C ARG A 332 -35.85 5.23 -15.53
N SER A 333 -35.73 3.91 -15.47
CA SER A 333 -36.91 3.03 -15.52
C SER A 333 -37.71 3.16 -14.21
N ARG A 334 -38.99 2.78 -14.27
CA ARG A 334 -39.89 2.70 -13.10
C ARG A 334 -39.68 1.41 -12.32
#